data_AF-A0A4R6M1B9-F1
#
_entry.id   AF-A0A4R6M1B9-F1
#
_cell.length_a   1.000
_cell.length_b   1.000
_cell.length_c   1.000
_cell.angle_alpha   90.00
_cell.angle_beta   90.00
_cell.angle_gamma   90.00
#
_symmetry.space_group_name_H-M   'P 1'
#
loop_
_entity.id
_entity.type
_entity.pdbx_description
1 polymer ?
#
loop_
_entity_poly.entity_id
_entity_poly.type
_entity_poly.pdbx_seq_one_letter_code
_entity_poly.pdbx_strand_id
1 'polypeptide(L)'
;MKPQIRILVYSILFFLYLTTTTVLLTIGEKLKTDPYITLGCGFAILNLIYAFLALKWNVLLNIICSIVIAALSLFLALKFTNLHLLLNYDPYQVKTAIFANAVFSIIFWEIVYQVKIRR
;
A
#
# COMPACT_ATOMS: atom_id res chain seq x y z
N MET A 1 -19.88 -0.02 -6.05
CA MET A 1 -19.64 1.41 -5.74
C MET A 1 -19.59 2.23 -7.02
N LYS A 2 -20.15 3.45 -6.99
CA LYS A 2 -20.01 4.42 -8.09
C LYS A 2 -18.52 4.74 -8.32
N PRO A 3 -18.09 4.98 -9.57
CA PRO A 3 -16.67 5.23 -9.87
C PRO A 3 -16.10 6.45 -9.13
N GLN A 4 -16.91 7.49 -8.92
CA GLN A 4 -16.52 8.68 -8.15
C GLN A 4 -16.12 8.35 -6.70
N ILE A 5 -16.89 7.49 -6.04
CA ILE A 5 -16.64 7.09 -4.65
C ILE A 5 -15.36 6.25 -4.56
N ARG A 6 -15.10 5.41 -5.57
CA ARG A 6 -13.85 4.62 -5.64
C ARG A 6 -12.62 5.50 -5.76
N ILE A 7 -12.66 6.48 -6.66
CA ILE A 7 -11.55 7.42 -6.83
C ILE A 7 -11.29 8.17 -5.52
N LEU A 8 -12.34 8.65 -4.85
CA LEU A 8 -12.23 9.29 -3.54
C LEU A 8 -11.54 8.37 -2.52
N VAL A 9 -12.00 7.12 -2.43
CA VAL A 9 -11.49 6.11 -1.49
C VAL A 9 -10.03 5.76 -1.79
N TYR A 10 -9.63 5.67 -3.07
CA TYR A 10 -8.23 5.47 -3.46
C TYR A 10 -7.36 6.69 -3.18
N SER A 11 -7.86 7.91 -3.38
CA SER A 11 -7.14 9.12 -2.99
C SER A 11 -6.92 9.18 -1.49
N ILE A 12 -7.91 8.81 -0.68
CA ILE A 12 -7.75 8.72 0.78
C ILE A 12 -6.70 7.67 1.15
N LEU A 13 -6.75 6.48 0.54
CA LEU A 13 -5.76 5.43 0.75
C LEU A 13 -4.35 5.90 0.38
N PHE A 14 -4.22 6.61 -0.74
CA PHE A 14 -2.97 7.20 -1.19
C PHE A 14 -2.36 8.16 -0.15
N PHE A 15 -3.16 9.12 0.34
CA PHE A 15 -2.70 10.06 1.36
C PHE A 15 -2.34 9.35 2.66
N LEU A 16 -3.13 8.36 3.08
CA LEU A 16 -2.83 7.54 4.26
C LEU A 16 -1.49 6.82 4.11
N TYR A 17 -1.19 6.24 2.95
CA TYR A 17 0.11 5.60 2.71
C TYR A 17 1.26 6.60 2.88
N LEU A 18 1.16 7.80 2.30
CA LEU A 18 2.18 8.83 2.41
C LEU A 18 2.42 9.28 3.86
N THR A 19 1.35 9.60 4.61
CA THR A 19 1.47 10.11 5.97
C THR A 19 1.87 9.03 6.97
N THR A 20 1.40 7.80 6.78
CA THR A 20 1.65 6.69 7.73
C THR A 20 3.08 6.17 7.59
N THR A 21 3.72 6.32 6.43
CA THR A 21 5.10 5.81 6.24
C THR A 21 6.09 6.40 7.23
N THR A 22 6.07 7.71 7.44
CA THR A 22 6.98 8.37 8.41
C THR A 22 6.70 7.92 9.83
N VAL A 23 5.43 7.75 10.18
CA VAL A 23 5.01 7.24 11.49
C VAL A 23 5.48 5.80 11.69
N LEU A 24 5.35 4.93 10.68
CA LEU A 24 5.80 3.54 10.76
C LEU A 24 7.32 3.43 10.87
N LEU A 25 8.07 4.25 10.13
CA LEU A 25 9.52 4.27 10.20
C LEU A 25 10.02 4.71 11.59
N THR A 26 9.44 5.78 12.14
CA THR A 26 9.81 6.25 13.49
C THR A 26 9.45 5.25 14.59
N ILE A 27 8.34 4.51 14.43
CA ILE A 27 7.99 3.39 15.31
C ILE A 27 9.00 2.24 15.17
N GLY A 28 9.39 1.88 13.95
CA GLY A 28 10.39 0.85 13.69
C GLY A 28 11.77 1.17 14.25
N GLU A 29 12.20 2.43 14.14
CA GLU A 29 13.45 2.92 14.74
C GLU A 29 13.43 2.76 16.27
N LYS A 30 12.32 3.08 16.93
CA LYS A 30 12.16 2.91 18.38
C LYS A 30 12.15 1.44 18.80
N LEU A 31 11.53 0.59 18.00
CA LEU A 31 11.45 -0.86 18.25
C LEU A 31 12.73 -1.60 17.84
N LYS A 32 13.69 -0.92 17.19
CA LYS A 32 14.90 -1.52 16.58
C LYS A 32 14.58 -2.69 15.66
N THR A 33 13.45 -2.60 14.94
CA THR A 33 13.00 -3.62 14.01
C THR A 33 13.48 -3.32 12.59
N ASP A 34 13.51 -4.35 11.75
CA ASP A 34 13.83 -4.18 10.35
C ASP A 34 12.78 -3.26 9.66
N PRO A 35 13.19 -2.21 8.94
CA PRO A 35 12.24 -1.27 8.32
C PRO A 35 11.26 -1.96 7.37
N TYR A 36 11.71 -2.98 6.66
CA TYR A 36 10.87 -3.73 5.72
C TYR A 36 9.75 -4.51 6.41
N ILE A 37 10.05 -5.13 7.55
CA ILE A 37 9.07 -5.86 8.35
C ILE A 37 8.07 -4.88 8.94
N THR A 38 8.56 -3.76 9.48
CA THR A 38 7.73 -2.73 10.11
C THR A 38 6.75 -2.12 9.10
N LEU A 39 7.25 -1.73 7.92
CA LEU A 39 6.44 -1.18 6.84
C LEU A 39 5.45 -2.22 6.28
N GLY A 40 5.90 -3.45 6.04
CA GLY A 40 5.05 -4.53 5.53
C GLY A 40 3.87 -4.80 6.46
N CYS A 41 4.12 -4.98 7.76
CA CYS A 41 3.08 -5.18 8.76
C CYS A 41 2.17 -3.95 8.90
N GLY A 42 2.75 -2.75 8.92
CA GLY A 42 1.99 -1.50 9.00
C GLY A 42 1.01 -1.32 7.83
N PHE A 43 1.48 -1.54 6.61
CA PHE A 43 0.62 -1.47 5.42
C PHE A 43 -0.38 -2.62 5.34
N ALA A 44 -0.05 -3.81 5.86
CA ALA A 44 -1.02 -4.90 5.94
C ALA A 44 -2.19 -4.54 6.86
N ILE A 45 -1.93 -3.91 8.01
CA ILE A 45 -2.98 -3.42 8.92
C ILE A 45 -3.82 -2.32 8.24
N LEU A 46 -3.17 -1.37 7.58
CA LEU A 46 -3.85 -0.28 6.87
C LEU A 46 -4.76 -0.84 5.76
N ASN A 47 -4.25 -1.79 4.96
CA ASN A 47 -5.02 -2.49 3.94
C ASN A 47 -6.18 -3.28 4.54
N LEU A 48 -6.01 -3.87 5.72
CA LEU A 48 -7.05 -4.62 6.39
C LEU A 48 -8.20 -3.70 6.83
N ILE A 49 -7.89 -2.56 7.46
CA ILE A 49 -8.88 -1.52 7.80
C ILE A 49 -9.64 -1.09 6.54
N TYR A 50 -8.91 -0.84 5.45
CA TYR A 50 -9.51 -0.50 4.16
C TYR A 50 -10.44 -1.60 3.63
N ALA A 51 -10.00 -2.86 3.65
CA ALA A 51 -10.75 -4.00 3.12
C ALA A 51 -12.10 -4.19 3.81
N PHE A 52 -12.13 -4.02 5.14
CA PHE A 52 -13.36 -4.14 5.93
C PHE A 52 -14.33 -2.98 5.72
N LEU A 53 -13.81 -1.75 5.62
CA LEU A 53 -14.66 -0.56 5.43
C LEU A 53 -15.20 -0.45 3.99
N ALA A 54 -14.34 -0.67 2.98
CA ALA A 54 -14.67 -0.40 1.59
C ALA A 54 -15.25 -1.61 0.86
N LEU A 55 -14.65 -2.80 1.03
CA LEU A 55 -14.94 -3.93 0.15
C LEU A 55 -16.09 -4.80 0.64
N LYS A 56 -16.39 -4.87 1.94
CA LYS A 56 -17.44 -5.73 2.53
C LYS A 56 -17.54 -7.12 1.85
N TRP A 57 -16.41 -7.82 1.75
CA TRP A 57 -16.34 -9.16 1.17
C TRP A 57 -16.15 -10.21 2.26
N ASN A 58 -15.89 -11.46 1.88
CA ASN A 58 -15.69 -12.54 2.84
C ASN A 58 -14.44 -12.23 3.69
N VAL A 59 -14.56 -12.35 5.00
CA VAL A 59 -13.56 -11.94 6.00
C VAL A 59 -12.19 -12.54 5.68
N LEU A 60 -12.18 -13.82 5.32
CA LEU A 60 -10.97 -14.58 5.05
C LEU A 60 -10.24 -14.08 3.78
N LEU A 61 -10.99 -13.72 2.73
CA LEU A 61 -10.43 -13.15 1.51
C LEU A 61 -9.87 -11.75 1.73
N ASN A 62 -10.55 -10.93 2.54
CA ASN A 62 -10.07 -9.59 2.89
C ASN A 62 -8.71 -9.64 3.60
N ILE A 63 -8.53 -10.57 4.54
CA ILE A 63 -7.26 -10.73 5.27
C ILE A 63 -6.14 -11.15 4.30
N ILE A 64 -6.39 -12.19 3.50
CA ILE A 64 -5.38 -12.69 2.55
C ILE A 64 -5.01 -11.61 1.54
N CYS A 65 -5.99 -10.94 0.92
CA CYS A 65 -5.72 -9.87 -0.03
C CYS A 65 -4.94 -8.73 0.61
N SER A 66 -5.25 -8.34 1.85
CA SER A 66 -4.56 -7.22 2.52
C SER A 66 -3.07 -7.51 2.74
N ILE A 67 -2.74 -8.73 3.17
CA ILE A 67 -1.36 -9.17 3.39
C ILE A 67 -0.62 -9.32 2.06
N VAL A 68 -1.23 -9.99 1.08
CA VAL A 68 -0.63 -10.21 -0.25
C VAL A 68 -0.37 -8.88 -0.95
N ILE A 69 -1.32 -7.94 -0.93
CA ILE A 69 -1.17 -6.62 -1.53
C ILE A 69 -0.04 -5.85 -0.84
N ALA A 70 0.04 -5.87 0.49
CA ALA A 70 1.12 -5.19 1.22
C ALA A 70 2.50 -5.75 0.84
N ALA A 71 2.65 -7.07 0.77
CA ALA A 71 3.91 -7.71 0.39
C ALA A 71 4.28 -7.43 -1.08
N LEU A 72 3.34 -7.59 -2.01
CA LEU A 72 3.59 -7.37 -3.44
C LEU A 72 3.89 -5.90 -3.75
N SER A 73 3.10 -4.96 -3.20
CA SER A 73 3.31 -3.53 -3.43
C SER A 73 4.69 -3.06 -2.96
N LEU A 74 5.11 -3.53 -1.79
CA LEU A 74 6.42 -3.19 -1.23
C LEU A 74 7.57 -3.83 -2.02
N PHE A 75 7.41 -5.09 -2.45
CA PHE A 75 8.38 -5.74 -3.34
C PHE A 75 8.51 -5.02 -4.70
N LEU A 76 7.38 -4.69 -5.34
CA LEU A 76 7.39 -3.95 -6.60
C LEU A 76 7.96 -2.54 -6.43
N ALA A 77 7.68 -1.86 -5.32
CA ALA A 77 8.23 -0.55 -5.03
C ALA A 77 9.77 -0.59 -4.98
N LEU A 78 10.34 -1.62 -4.34
CA LEU A 78 11.79 -1.82 -4.28
C LEU A 78 12.39 -2.15 -5.65
N LYS A 79 11.70 -2.95 -6.45
CA LYS A 79 12.17 -3.21 -7.82
C LYS A 79 12.09 -1.94 -8.66
N PHE A 80 11.04 -1.14 -8.48
CA PHE A 80 10.85 0.13 -9.18
C PHE A 80 11.94 1.14 -8.83
N THR A 81 12.31 1.27 -7.56
CA THR A 81 13.38 2.19 -7.14
C THR A 81 14.72 1.79 -7.71
N ASN A 82 15.03 0.48 -7.75
CA ASN A 82 16.26 -0.05 -8.36
C ASN A 82 16.41 0.25 -9.86
N LEU A 83 15.35 0.66 -10.58
CA LEU A 83 15.48 1.14 -11.97
C LEU A 83 16.14 2.53 -12.05
N HIS A 84 16.35 3.22 -10.92
CA HIS A 84 17.13 4.47 -10.85
C HIS A 84 16.58 5.60 -11.74
N LEU A 85 15.30 5.54 -12.12
CA LEU A 85 14.68 6.42 -13.11
C LEU A 85 14.70 7.91 -12.73
N LEU A 86 14.71 8.21 -11.43
CA LEU A 86 14.51 9.57 -10.87
C LEU A 86 15.68 10.02 -9.97
N LEU A 87 16.89 9.50 -10.20
CA LEU A 87 18.08 9.81 -9.39
C LEU A 87 18.34 11.32 -9.19
N ASN A 88 18.05 12.15 -10.20
CA ASN A 88 18.25 13.59 -10.12
C ASN A 88 17.27 14.31 -9.17
N TYR A 89 16.11 13.71 -8.89
CA TYR A 89 15.07 14.29 -8.03
C TYR A 89 15.02 13.65 -6.64
N ASP A 90 15.44 12.40 -6.52
CA ASP A 90 15.45 11.65 -5.27
C ASP A 90 16.73 10.78 -5.16
N PRO A 91 17.85 11.37 -4.69
CA PRO A 91 19.13 10.69 -4.61
C PRO A 91 19.09 9.43 -3.73
N TYR A 92 18.23 9.44 -2.71
CA TYR A 92 18.05 8.34 -1.77
C TYR A 92 16.91 7.38 -2.16
N GLN A 93 16.17 7.69 -3.23
CA GLN A 93 15.06 6.90 -3.78
C GLN A 93 13.91 6.61 -2.78
N VAL A 94 13.95 7.20 -1.59
CA VAL A 94 12.99 6.96 -0.52
C VAL A 94 11.61 7.48 -0.93
N LYS A 95 11.53 8.71 -1.47
CA LYS A 95 10.24 9.30 -1.88
C LYS A 95 9.64 8.51 -3.04
N THR A 96 10.50 8.06 -3.96
CA THR A 96 10.12 7.23 -5.11
C THR A 96 9.56 5.89 -4.64
N ALA A 97 10.18 5.24 -3.65
CA ALA A 97 9.71 3.98 -3.08
C ALA A 97 8.33 4.12 -2.45
N ILE A 98 8.13 5.17 -1.65
CA ILE A 98 6.86 5.42 -0.95
C ILE A 98 5.74 5.66 -1.96
N PHE A 99 6.01 6.50 -2.97
CA PHE A 99 5.03 6.80 -4.01
C PHE A 99 4.67 5.55 -4.82
N ALA A 100 5.68 4.77 -5.24
CA ALA A 100 5.48 3.53 -5.98
C ALA A 100 4.64 2.53 -5.16
N ASN A 101 4.94 2.36 -3.88
CA ASN A 101 4.19 1.47 -2.98
C ASN A 101 2.71 1.86 -2.89
N ALA A 102 2.41 3.15 -2.71
CA ALA A 102 1.05 3.65 -2.64
C ALA A 102 0.29 3.43 -3.96
N VAL A 103 0.92 3.72 -5.10
CA VAL A 103 0.33 3.52 -6.43
C VAL A 103 0.07 2.04 -6.70
N PHE A 104 1.03 1.15 -6.45
CA PHE A 104 0.85 -0.29 -6.65
C PHE A 104 -0.26 -0.85 -5.77
N SER A 105 -0.35 -0.43 -4.51
CA SER A 105 -1.43 -0.87 -3.61
C SER A 105 -2.82 -0.51 -4.15
N ILE A 106 -2.99 0.71 -4.70
CA ILE A 106 -4.25 1.16 -5.32
C ILE A 106 -4.59 0.33 -6.55
N ILE A 107 -3.61 0.08 -7.43
CA ILE A 107 -3.80 -0.75 -8.63
C ILE A 107 -4.24 -2.16 -8.23
N PHE A 108 -3.60 -2.77 -7.23
CA PHE A 108 -4.00 -4.10 -6.77
C PHE A 108 -5.39 -4.12 -6.16
N TRP A 109 -5.77 -3.11 -5.39
CA TRP A 109 -7.14 -2.99 -4.86
C TRP A 109 -8.19 -2.81 -5.96
N GLU A 110 -7.87 -2.07 -7.02
CA GLU A 110 -8.72 -1.96 -8.20
C GLU A 110 -8.88 -3.32 -8.89
N ILE A 111 -7.79 -4.09 -9.07
CA ILE A 111 -7.86 -5.44 -9.63
C ILE A 111 -8.77 -6.34 -8.79
N VAL A 112 -8.59 -6.37 -7.46
CA VAL A 112 -9.42 -7.16 -6.54
C VAL A 112 -10.90 -6.75 -6.64
N TYR A 113 -11.17 -5.44 -6.72
CA TYR A 113 -12.52 -4.93 -6.87
C TYR A 113 -13.17 -5.35 -8.19
N GLN A 114 -12.44 -5.28 -9.31
CA GLN A 114 -12.93 -5.72 -10.62
C GLN A 114 -13.21 -7.22 -10.66
N VAL A 115 -12.34 -8.03 -10.04
CA VAL A 115 -12.56 -9.48 -9.88
C VAL A 115 -13.82 -9.75 -9.06
N LYS A 116 -14.07 -8.96 -8.00
CA LYS A 116 -15.29 -9.07 -7.19
C LYS A 116 -16.55 -8.74 -7.99
N ILE A 117 -16.53 -7.72 -8.86
CA ILE A 117 -17.71 -7.34 -9.67
C ILE A 117 -18.06 -8.38 -10.73
N ARG A 118 -17.05 -9.02 -11.34
CA ARG A 118 -17.27 -10.01 -12.41
C ARG A 118 -17.80 -11.35 -11.90
N ARG A 119 -17.73 -11.61 -10.59
CA ARG A 119 -18.30 -12.78 -9.93
C ARG A 119 -19.66 -12.45 -9.34
#